data_AF-A0A517VMU7-F1
#
_entry.id   AF-A0A517VMU7-F1
#
_cell.length_a   1.000
_cell.length_b   1.000
_cell.length_c   1.000
_cell.angle_alpha   90.00
_cell.angle_beta   90.00
_cell.angle_gamma   90.00
#
_symmetry.space_group_name_H-M   'P 1'
#
loop_
_entity.id
_entity.type
_entity.pdbx_description
1 polymer ?
#
loop_
_entity_poly.entity_id
_entity_poly.type
_entity_poly.pdbx_seq_one_letter_code
_entity_poly.pdbx_strand_id
1 'polypeptide(L)'
;MDQNPESNETDELLPFNRDSRAGSENVASASEIPEALKNSYTNLLTIEDEYEGLTSGEASTDVQQCNELLTNQEQQMQRLARKLNQENSKLERLKGDLEEAEVCQAMAQSYEAAIAGWREMIQVFESFHQSNIHSQPAFSLAEQTWEDLKHVEQQALTELENETTWEVIHTPYGSTTIPKQEGLLPDEIKIEILGDYLPVSIRTETARLALTQCQQGTATYAVSCL
;
A
#
# COMPACT_ATOMS: atom_id res chain seq x y z
N MET A 1 39.73 -0.68 -47.32
CA MET A 1 40.77 -1.23 -48.20
C MET A 1 40.14 -2.44 -48.87
N ASP A 2 39.56 -2.24 -50.06
CA ASP A 2 39.31 -3.29 -51.03
C ASP A 2 39.57 -2.65 -52.39
N GLN A 3 40.73 -2.99 -52.94
CA GLN A 3 41.15 -2.63 -54.29
C GLN A 3 40.67 -3.74 -55.22
N ASN A 4 39.94 -3.38 -56.27
CA ASN A 4 39.93 -4.14 -57.51
C ASN A 4 40.05 -3.13 -58.67
N PRO A 5 41.17 -3.12 -59.42
CA PRO A 5 41.26 -2.52 -60.74
C PRO A 5 41.01 -3.59 -61.82
N GLU A 6 40.42 -3.17 -62.96
CA GLU A 6 40.53 -3.74 -64.33
C GLU A 6 39.30 -3.24 -65.12
N SER A 7 39.43 -2.22 -65.98
CA SER A 7 39.93 -2.26 -67.37
C SER A 7 38.98 -2.96 -68.34
N ASN A 8 38.29 -2.17 -69.17
CA ASN A 8 38.41 -2.20 -70.63
C ASN A 8 37.35 -1.26 -71.23
N GLU A 9 37.75 0.00 -71.44
CA GLU A 9 37.09 0.85 -72.43
C GLU A 9 37.41 0.25 -73.81
N THR A 10 36.44 -0.40 -74.43
CA THR A 10 36.48 -0.66 -75.86
C THR A 10 36.02 0.60 -76.57
N ASP A 11 37.01 1.43 -76.91
CA ASP A 11 36.90 2.57 -77.80
C ASP A 11 36.67 2.03 -79.23
N GLU A 12 35.42 1.68 -79.57
CA GLU A 12 35.03 1.34 -80.94
C GLU A 12 35.00 2.61 -81.80
N LEU A 13 36.19 3.04 -82.23
CA LEU A 13 36.34 4.02 -83.30
C LEU A 13 36.00 3.36 -84.64
N LEU A 14 34.98 3.92 -85.31
CA LEU A 14 34.52 3.51 -86.65
C LEU A 14 35.64 3.63 -87.71
N PRO A 15 35.71 2.70 -88.69
CA PRO A 15 36.81 2.64 -89.63
C PRO A 15 36.50 3.48 -90.88
N PHE A 16 36.92 4.75 -90.90
CA PHE A 16 37.07 5.47 -92.17
C PHE A 16 38.54 5.45 -92.60
N ASN A 17 38.93 4.31 -93.19
CA ASN A 17 40.16 4.18 -93.93
C ASN A 17 39.98 4.87 -95.29
N ARG A 18 40.66 6.00 -95.51
CA ARG A 18 40.59 6.76 -96.77
C ARG A 18 41.93 6.73 -97.46
N ASP A 19 42.17 5.67 -98.21
CA ASP A 19 43.16 5.64 -99.28
C ASP A 19 42.46 5.34 -100.60
N SER A 20 42.51 6.29 -101.54
CA SER A 20 42.90 6.04 -102.93
C SER A 20 42.75 7.31 -103.79
N ARG A 21 43.86 7.60 -104.48
CA ARG A 21 44.05 8.66 -105.46
C ARG A 21 43.97 8.04 -106.86
N ALA A 22 42.99 8.44 -107.66
CA ALA A 22 42.93 8.40 -109.14
C ALA A 22 41.51 8.83 -109.54
N GLY A 23 41.21 9.62 -110.57
CA GLY A 23 41.97 10.18 -111.67
C GLY A 23 40.94 10.75 -112.67
N SER A 24 41.30 11.89 -113.25
CA SER A 24 40.83 12.50 -114.51
C SER A 24 39.42 12.23 -115.05
N GLU A 25 38.72 13.35 -115.22
CA GLU A 25 37.50 13.61 -115.97
C GLU A 25 37.40 12.94 -117.35
N ASN A 26 36.18 12.56 -117.70
CA ASN A 26 35.63 12.78 -119.04
C ASN A 26 34.13 13.08 -118.91
N VAL A 27 33.77 14.29 -119.33
CA VAL A 27 32.41 14.81 -119.45
C VAL A 27 31.84 14.36 -120.80
N ALA A 28 30.62 13.81 -120.81
CA ALA A 28 29.52 14.30 -121.65
C ALA A 28 28.26 13.44 -121.52
N SER A 29 27.13 14.15 -121.64
CA SER A 29 25.80 13.70 -122.10
C SER A 29 24.79 13.42 -121.00
N ALA A 30 23.65 14.10 -121.10
CA ALA A 30 22.47 13.98 -120.27
C ALA A 30 22.12 12.52 -120.00
N SER A 31 22.17 12.13 -118.73
CA SER A 31 21.86 10.79 -118.27
C SER A 31 20.99 10.96 -117.04
N GLU A 32 19.78 10.41 -117.11
CA GLU A 32 18.87 10.28 -115.98
C GLU A 32 19.66 9.82 -114.75
N ILE A 33 19.44 10.48 -113.61
CA ILE A 33 20.06 10.09 -112.35
C ILE A 33 19.89 8.57 -112.19
N PRO A 34 20.99 7.79 -112.06
CA PRO A 34 20.92 6.34 -112.01
C PRO A 34 19.87 5.90 -110.99
N GLU A 35 19.02 4.93 -111.33
CA GLU A 35 17.95 4.45 -110.43
C GLU A 35 18.50 4.03 -109.06
N ALA A 36 19.72 3.50 -109.01
CA ALA A 36 20.41 3.19 -107.76
C ALA A 36 20.65 4.42 -106.88
N LEU A 37 20.94 5.58 -107.48
CA LEU A 37 21.16 6.84 -106.78
C LEU A 37 19.83 7.51 -106.37
N LYS A 38 18.78 7.36 -107.18
CA LYS A 38 17.41 7.75 -106.80
C LYS A 38 16.90 6.90 -105.64
N ASN A 39 17.10 5.58 -105.69
CA ASN A 39 16.71 4.66 -104.64
C ASN A 39 17.54 4.89 -103.36
N SER A 40 18.84 5.20 -103.48
CA SER A 40 19.64 5.58 -102.31
C SER A 40 19.17 6.90 -101.71
N TYR A 41 18.80 7.88 -102.54
CA TYR A 41 18.29 9.18 -102.09
C TYR A 41 16.91 9.05 -101.42
N THR A 42 16.00 8.27 -101.99
CA THR A 42 14.70 7.97 -101.36
C THR A 42 14.88 7.19 -100.08
N ASN A 43 15.80 6.23 -100.03
CA ASN A 43 16.10 5.49 -98.81
C ASN A 43 16.67 6.42 -97.72
N LEU A 44 17.53 7.38 -98.10
CA LEU A 44 18.05 8.40 -97.18
C LEU A 44 16.94 9.32 -96.66
N LEU A 45 16.02 9.74 -97.52
CA LEU A 45 14.83 10.51 -97.14
C LEU A 45 13.91 9.73 -96.21
N THR A 46 13.66 8.44 -96.46
CA THR A 46 12.88 7.61 -95.52
C THR A 46 13.60 7.40 -94.20
N ILE A 47 14.93 7.31 -94.18
CA ILE A 47 15.69 7.27 -92.92
C ILE A 47 15.55 8.62 -92.18
N GLU A 48 15.59 9.75 -92.90
CA GLU A 48 15.38 11.08 -92.32
C GLU A 48 13.96 11.24 -91.75
N ASP A 49 12.93 10.76 -92.45
CA ASP A 49 11.54 10.71 -91.98
C ASP A 49 11.34 9.75 -90.78
N GLU A 50 12.08 8.64 -90.73
CA GLU A 50 12.07 7.70 -89.58
C GLU A 50 12.71 8.31 -88.32
N TYR A 51 13.67 9.22 -88.46
CA TYR A 51 14.21 10.01 -87.35
C TYR A 51 13.29 11.16 -86.92
N GLU A 52 12.39 11.61 -87.80
CA GLU A 52 11.37 12.62 -87.50
C GLU A 52 10.28 12.10 -86.55
N GLY A 53 10.14 10.78 -86.40
CA GLY A 53 9.21 10.11 -85.48
C GLY A 53 9.61 10.12 -84.00
N LEU A 54 10.80 10.63 -83.66
CA LEU A 54 11.23 10.92 -82.29
C LEU A 54 11.47 12.42 -82.18
N THR A 55 10.39 13.20 -82.21
CA THR A 55 10.54 14.65 -82.12
C THR A 55 11.17 15.00 -80.75
N SER A 56 12.23 15.82 -80.77
CA SER A 56 12.89 16.30 -79.55
C SER A 56 11.91 16.96 -78.55
N GLY A 57 10.74 17.41 -79.04
CA GLY A 57 9.65 17.92 -78.22
C GLY A 57 8.97 16.84 -77.40
N GLU A 58 8.53 15.74 -78.03
CA GLU A 58 7.87 14.61 -77.36
C GLU A 58 8.76 13.98 -76.28
N ALA A 59 10.04 13.70 -76.63
CA ALA A 59 11.01 13.19 -75.68
C ALA A 59 11.27 14.16 -74.50
N SER A 60 11.26 15.48 -74.74
CA SER A 60 11.39 16.48 -73.68
C SER A 60 10.17 16.49 -72.75
N THR A 61 8.95 16.36 -73.29
CA THR A 61 7.73 16.24 -72.48
C THR A 61 7.72 14.95 -71.67
N ASP A 62 8.15 13.82 -72.22
CA ASP A 62 8.21 12.55 -71.50
C ASP A 62 9.22 12.58 -70.36
N VAL A 63 10.40 13.19 -70.59
CA VAL A 63 11.40 13.41 -69.54
C VAL A 63 10.85 14.34 -68.45
N GLN A 64 10.12 15.39 -68.83
CA GLN A 64 9.47 16.28 -67.87
C GLN A 64 8.42 15.56 -67.03
N GLN A 65 7.54 14.77 -67.65
CA GLN A 65 6.52 13.98 -66.96
C GLN A 65 7.15 12.94 -66.02
N CYS A 66 8.23 12.27 -66.45
CA CYS A 66 8.98 11.35 -65.60
C CYS A 66 9.57 12.06 -64.37
N ASN A 67 10.15 13.25 -64.54
CA ASN A 67 10.70 14.03 -63.44
C ASN A 67 9.61 14.52 -62.47
N GLU A 68 8.45 14.94 -62.98
CA GLU A 68 7.30 15.32 -62.15
C GLU A 68 6.76 14.12 -61.36
N LEU A 69 6.72 12.94 -61.98
CA LEU A 69 6.29 11.71 -61.30
C LEU A 69 7.30 11.28 -60.24
N LEU A 70 8.60 11.37 -60.53
CA LEU A 70 9.68 11.05 -59.59
C LEU A 70 9.65 11.97 -58.38
N THR A 71 9.54 13.28 -58.59
CA THR A 71 9.44 14.26 -57.49
C THR A 71 8.17 14.06 -56.65
N ASN A 72 7.04 13.71 -57.27
CA ASN A 72 5.82 13.36 -56.53
C ASN A 72 6.01 12.08 -55.70
N GLN A 73 6.63 11.04 -56.25
CA GLN A 73 6.95 9.82 -55.51
C GLN A 73 7.92 10.08 -54.35
N GLU A 74 8.95 10.90 -54.54
CA GLU A 74 9.85 11.31 -53.46
C GLU A 74 9.11 12.05 -52.34
N GLN A 75 8.22 12.98 -52.68
CA GLN A 75 7.39 13.67 -51.70
C GLN A 75 6.46 12.70 -50.95
N GLN A 76 5.88 11.71 -51.64
CA GLN A 76 5.05 10.67 -51.02
C GLN A 76 5.88 9.80 -50.08
N MET A 77 7.07 9.36 -50.48
CA MET A 77 7.98 8.60 -49.62
C MET A 77 8.37 9.40 -48.37
N GLN A 78 8.68 10.69 -48.51
CA GLN A 78 8.98 11.54 -47.36
C GLN A 78 7.79 11.68 -46.41
N ARG A 79 6.56 11.82 -46.94
CA ARG A 79 5.34 11.87 -46.11
C ARG A 79 5.13 10.55 -45.38
N LEU A 80 5.31 9.41 -46.05
CA LEU A 80 5.21 8.09 -45.45
C LEU A 80 6.27 7.87 -44.38
N ALA A 81 7.52 8.26 -44.62
CA ALA A 81 8.60 8.17 -43.63
C ALA A 81 8.29 8.98 -42.36
N ARG A 82 7.74 10.19 -42.51
CA ARG A 82 7.31 11.01 -41.35
C ARG A 82 6.17 10.33 -40.58
N LYS A 83 5.17 9.78 -41.28
CA LYS A 83 4.07 9.03 -40.64
C LYS A 83 4.58 7.79 -39.91
N LEU A 84 5.49 7.04 -40.53
CA LEU A 84 6.11 5.86 -39.93
C LEU A 84 6.87 6.22 -38.65
N ASN A 85 7.65 7.30 -38.66
CA ASN A 85 8.32 7.79 -37.45
C ASN A 85 7.33 8.24 -36.36
N GLN A 86 6.22 8.86 -36.74
CA GLN A 86 5.17 9.21 -35.79
C GLN A 86 4.54 7.97 -35.16
N GLU A 87 4.18 6.97 -35.95
CA GLU A 87 3.60 5.72 -35.44
C GLU A 87 4.61 4.94 -34.58
N ASN A 88 5.89 4.88 -34.97
CA ASN A 88 6.94 4.29 -34.14
C ASN A 88 7.06 5.02 -32.78
N SER A 89 7.02 6.35 -32.78
CA SER A 89 7.06 7.11 -31.52
C SER A 89 5.84 6.87 -30.63
N LYS A 90 4.66 6.64 -31.23
CA LYS A 90 3.45 6.26 -30.48
C LYS A 90 3.56 4.85 -29.92
N LEU A 91 4.12 3.92 -30.70
CA LEU A 91 4.35 2.53 -30.28
C LEU A 91 5.28 2.47 -29.08
N GLU A 92 6.40 3.21 -29.09
CA GLU A 92 7.32 3.26 -27.95
C GLU A 92 6.65 3.83 -26.69
N ARG A 93 5.78 4.85 -26.84
CA ARG A 93 4.99 5.36 -25.69
C ARG A 93 4.04 4.30 -25.15
N LEU A 94 3.28 3.64 -26.02
CA LEU A 94 2.34 2.58 -25.63
C LEU A 94 3.05 1.40 -24.96
N LYS A 95 4.28 1.09 -25.39
CA LYS A 95 5.11 0.07 -24.75
C LYS A 95 5.51 0.50 -23.34
N GLY A 96 5.91 1.76 -23.14
CA GLY A 96 6.16 2.32 -21.82
C GLY A 96 4.93 2.28 -20.91
N ASP A 97 3.76 2.66 -21.44
CA ASP A 97 2.50 2.62 -20.69
C ASP A 97 2.13 1.18 -20.30
N LEU A 98 2.41 0.19 -21.16
CA LEU A 98 2.19 -1.23 -20.88
C LEU A 98 3.12 -1.72 -19.76
N GLU A 99 4.41 -1.38 -19.82
CA GLU A 99 5.38 -1.74 -18.79
C GLU A 99 4.98 -1.13 -17.42
N GLU A 100 4.51 0.12 -17.39
CA GLU A 100 3.99 0.74 -16.16
C GLU A 100 2.75 0.00 -15.64
N ALA A 101 1.81 -0.35 -16.52
CA ALA A 101 0.61 -1.09 -16.14
C ALA A 101 0.93 -2.49 -15.56
N GLU A 102 1.91 -3.19 -16.12
CA GLU A 102 2.39 -4.48 -15.61
C GLU A 102 3.00 -4.34 -14.20
N VAL A 103 3.78 -3.29 -13.96
CA VAL A 103 4.34 -3.00 -12.62
C VAL A 103 3.20 -2.69 -11.62
N CYS A 104 2.23 -1.87 -12.01
CA CYS A 104 1.06 -1.59 -11.18
C CYS A 104 0.26 -2.86 -10.85
N GLN A 105 0.09 -3.77 -11.82
CA GLN A 105 -0.58 -5.05 -11.60
C GLN A 105 0.20 -5.94 -10.62
N ALA A 106 1.52 -6.03 -10.76
CA ALA A 106 2.37 -6.78 -9.84
C ALA A 106 2.30 -6.21 -8.41
N MET A 107 2.31 -4.88 -8.26
CA MET A 107 2.11 -4.24 -6.95
C MET A 107 0.74 -4.56 -6.37
N ALA A 108 -0.34 -4.48 -7.17
CA ALA A 108 -1.69 -4.81 -6.72
C ALA A 108 -1.77 -6.26 -6.20
N GLN A 109 -1.19 -7.22 -6.92
CA GLN A 109 -1.12 -8.62 -6.48
C GLN A 109 -0.34 -8.78 -5.16
N SER A 110 0.74 -8.02 -4.99
CA SER A 110 1.50 -8.03 -3.73
C SER A 110 0.68 -7.52 -2.54
N TYR A 111 -0.14 -6.48 -2.75
CA TYR A 111 -1.04 -5.97 -1.73
C TYR A 111 -2.19 -6.93 -1.42
N GLU A 112 -2.75 -7.59 -2.44
CA GLU A 112 -3.76 -8.63 -2.24
C GLU A 112 -3.22 -9.78 -1.40
N ALA A 113 -1.98 -10.24 -1.68
CA ALA A 113 -1.31 -11.26 -0.88
C ALA A 113 -1.07 -10.80 0.57
N ALA A 114 -0.64 -9.56 0.77
CA ALA A 114 -0.46 -9.00 2.12
C ALA A 114 -1.78 -8.92 2.89
N ILE A 115 -2.86 -8.47 2.25
CA ILE A 115 -4.20 -8.42 2.84
C ILE A 115 -4.68 -9.82 3.22
N ALA A 116 -4.47 -10.81 2.35
CA ALA A 116 -4.82 -12.21 2.66
C ALA A 116 -4.07 -12.71 3.89
N GLY A 117 -2.76 -12.47 3.98
CA GLY A 117 -1.95 -12.84 5.15
C GLY A 117 -2.40 -12.12 6.43
N TRP A 118 -2.78 -10.85 6.35
CA TRP A 118 -3.31 -10.11 7.51
C TRP A 118 -4.66 -10.67 7.96
N ARG A 119 -5.55 -11.05 7.04
CA ARG A 119 -6.82 -11.70 7.37
C ARG A 119 -6.61 -13.04 8.06
N GLU A 120 -5.67 -13.85 7.59
CA GLU A 120 -5.32 -15.11 8.24
C GLU A 120 -4.79 -14.87 9.67
N MET A 121 -3.91 -13.89 9.84
CA MET A 121 -3.37 -13.55 11.17
C MET A 121 -4.47 -13.08 12.14
N ILE A 122 -5.44 -12.28 11.66
CA ILE A 122 -6.60 -11.86 12.46
C ILE A 122 -7.40 -13.08 12.91
N GLN A 123 -7.69 -14.04 12.01
CA GLN A 123 -8.40 -15.27 12.37
C GLN A 123 -7.63 -16.10 13.40
N VAL A 124 -6.30 -16.19 13.27
CA VAL A 124 -5.45 -16.85 14.27
C VAL A 124 -5.57 -16.15 15.62
N PHE A 125 -5.47 -14.82 15.67
CA PHE A 125 -5.63 -14.07 16.91
C PHE A 125 -7.02 -14.21 17.53
N GLU A 126 -8.08 -14.19 16.72
CA GLU A 126 -9.45 -14.40 17.18
C GLU A 126 -9.63 -15.80 17.78
N SER A 127 -9.11 -16.84 17.14
CA SER A 127 -9.16 -18.20 17.66
C SER A 127 -8.36 -18.35 18.96
N PHE A 128 -7.19 -17.72 19.05
CA PHE A 128 -6.39 -17.68 20.27
C PHE A 128 -7.10 -16.94 21.40
N HIS A 129 -7.78 -15.83 21.08
CA HIS A 129 -8.53 -15.08 22.07
C HIS A 129 -9.75 -15.88 22.58
N GLN A 130 -10.51 -16.49 21.68
CA GLN A 130 -11.65 -17.34 22.06
C GLN A 130 -11.21 -18.52 22.93
N SER A 131 -10.14 -19.23 22.55
CA SER A 131 -9.59 -20.32 23.35
C SER A 131 -9.08 -19.86 24.72
N ASN A 132 -8.47 -18.68 24.82
CA ASN A 132 -8.06 -18.10 26.11
C ASN A 132 -9.22 -17.66 26.99
N ILE A 133 -10.29 -17.10 26.41
CA ILE A 133 -11.51 -16.77 27.17
C ILE A 133 -12.14 -18.03 27.77
N HIS A 134 -12.07 -19.16 27.07
CA HIS A 134 -12.62 -20.43 27.55
C HIS A 134 -11.67 -21.21 28.47
N SER A 135 -10.36 -20.88 28.49
CA SER A 135 -9.35 -21.57 29.29
C SER A 135 -8.96 -20.84 30.57
N GLN A 136 -9.21 -19.53 30.67
CA GLN A 136 -9.16 -18.85 31.96
C GLN A 136 -10.34 -19.35 32.81
N PRO A 137 -10.10 -19.83 34.05
CA PRO A 137 -11.21 -20.01 34.97
C PRO A 137 -11.86 -18.63 35.11
N ALA A 138 -13.14 -18.57 34.72
CA ALA A 138 -13.93 -17.36 34.82
C ALA A 138 -13.71 -16.71 36.18
N PHE A 139 -13.72 -15.39 36.21
CA PHE A 139 -14.14 -14.47 37.27
C PHE A 139 -14.59 -15.00 38.65
N SER A 140 -15.05 -16.25 38.80
CA SER A 140 -15.33 -16.99 40.03
C SER A 140 -14.36 -16.76 41.19
N LEU A 141 -13.04 -16.68 40.99
CA LEU A 141 -12.13 -16.39 42.12
C LEU A 141 -12.23 -14.92 42.54
N ALA A 142 -12.29 -14.00 41.57
CA ALA A 142 -12.45 -12.57 41.85
C ALA A 142 -13.84 -12.25 42.45
N GLU A 143 -14.87 -12.95 41.98
CA GLU A 143 -16.25 -12.83 42.45
C GLU A 143 -16.42 -13.44 43.85
N GLN A 144 -15.82 -14.60 44.14
CA GLN A 144 -15.75 -15.13 45.51
C GLN A 144 -14.98 -14.19 46.44
N THR A 145 -13.83 -13.66 46.02
CA THR A 145 -13.08 -12.72 46.87
C THR A 145 -13.84 -11.42 47.12
N TRP A 146 -14.73 -11.03 46.21
CA TRP A 146 -15.58 -9.86 46.37
C TRP A 146 -16.76 -10.11 47.32
N GLU A 147 -17.38 -11.29 47.24
CA GLU A 147 -18.39 -11.73 48.20
C GLU A 147 -17.82 -11.89 49.61
N ASP A 148 -16.61 -12.47 49.73
CA ASP A 148 -15.90 -12.60 51.01
C ASP A 148 -15.58 -11.22 51.61
N LEU A 149 -15.12 -10.26 50.80
CA LEU A 149 -14.84 -8.88 51.24
C LEU A 149 -16.10 -8.18 51.76
N LYS A 150 -17.23 -8.34 51.06
CA LYS A 150 -18.52 -7.81 51.53
C LYS A 150 -18.98 -8.45 52.84
N HIS A 151 -18.76 -9.75 53.00
CA HIS A 151 -19.09 -10.45 54.23
C HIS A 151 -18.25 -9.94 55.42
N VAL A 152 -16.96 -9.72 55.20
CA VAL A 152 -16.05 -9.14 56.21
C VAL A 152 -16.45 -7.70 56.56
N GLU A 153 -16.82 -6.89 55.58
CA GLU A 153 -17.33 -5.53 55.81
C GLU A 153 -18.60 -5.53 56.65
N GLN A 154 -19.57 -6.39 56.31
CA GLN A 154 -20.82 -6.52 57.05
C GLN A 154 -20.58 -6.97 58.50
N GLN A 155 -19.67 -7.93 58.70
CA GLN A 155 -19.31 -8.41 60.03
C GLN A 155 -18.65 -7.29 60.86
N ALA A 156 -17.70 -6.55 60.28
CA ALA A 156 -17.05 -5.43 60.95
C ALA A 156 -18.03 -4.32 61.34
N LEU A 157 -19.03 -4.02 60.48
CA LEU A 157 -20.10 -3.07 60.81
C LEU A 157 -20.97 -3.57 61.97
N THR A 158 -21.34 -4.84 61.99
CA THR A 158 -22.13 -5.41 63.11
C THR A 158 -21.35 -5.46 64.42
N GLU A 159 -20.05 -5.76 64.37
CA GLU A 159 -19.18 -5.74 65.54
C GLU A 159 -19.01 -4.31 66.07
N LEU A 160 -18.86 -3.33 65.18
CA LEU A 160 -18.80 -1.91 65.55
C LEU A 160 -20.13 -1.42 66.18
N GLU A 161 -21.28 -1.80 65.63
CA GLU A 161 -22.59 -1.48 66.22
C GLU A 161 -22.77 -2.12 67.61
N ASN A 162 -22.25 -3.33 67.80
CA ASN A 162 -22.28 -4.02 69.10
C ASN A 162 -21.30 -3.40 70.12
N GLU A 163 -20.11 -2.98 69.70
CA GLU A 163 -19.13 -2.32 70.59
C GLU A 163 -19.47 -0.86 70.92
N THR A 164 -20.38 -0.21 70.18
CA THR A 164 -20.70 1.21 70.37
C THR A 164 -21.95 1.49 71.20
N THR A 165 -22.61 0.46 71.75
CA THR A 165 -23.70 0.64 72.74
C THR A 165 -23.16 0.90 74.15
N TRP A 166 -22.51 2.05 74.33
CA TRP A 166 -22.13 2.55 75.66
C TRP A 166 -23.32 3.29 76.30
N GLU A 167 -23.93 2.68 77.33
CA GLU A 167 -24.84 3.41 78.21
C GLU A 167 -24.04 4.22 79.24
N VAL A 168 -24.07 5.54 79.12
CA VAL A 168 -23.46 6.45 80.09
C VAL A 168 -24.36 6.53 81.33
N ILE A 169 -23.95 5.87 82.40
CA ILE A 169 -24.66 5.90 83.69
C ILE A 169 -24.15 7.10 84.52
N HIS A 170 -24.93 8.19 84.56
CA HIS A 170 -24.65 9.31 85.47
C HIS A 170 -25.18 9.01 86.87
N THR A 171 -24.31 8.97 87.87
CA THR A 171 -24.72 8.74 89.28
C THR A 171 -24.31 9.90 90.18
N PRO A 172 -25.27 10.55 90.88
CA PRO A 172 -24.95 11.41 92.01
C PRO A 172 -24.71 10.56 93.27
N TYR A 173 -23.87 11.07 94.19
CA TYR A 173 -23.39 10.39 95.40
C TYR A 173 -24.36 9.39 96.05
N GLY A 174 -24.01 8.10 96.05
CA GLY A 174 -24.81 7.05 96.69
C GLY A 174 -24.59 5.65 96.10
N SER A 175 -25.37 4.68 96.60
CA SER A 175 -25.44 3.30 96.07
C SER A 175 -26.33 3.28 94.83
N THR A 176 -25.83 2.73 93.72
CA THR A 176 -26.59 2.58 92.47
C THR A 176 -26.70 1.11 92.09
N THR A 177 -27.89 0.71 91.64
CA THR A 177 -28.19 -0.62 91.08
C THR A 177 -28.23 -0.52 89.56
N ILE A 178 -27.49 -1.40 88.87
CA ILE A 178 -27.42 -1.45 87.40
C ILE A 178 -28.41 -2.51 86.92
N PRO A 179 -29.41 -2.18 86.09
CA PRO A 179 -30.30 -3.18 85.49
C PRO A 179 -29.58 -4.02 84.43
N LYS A 180 -30.04 -5.26 84.27
CA LYS A 180 -29.50 -6.31 83.38
C LYS A 180 -29.38 -5.83 81.92
N GLN A 181 -28.18 -5.92 81.35
CA GLN A 181 -27.99 -5.91 79.90
C GLN A 181 -28.29 -7.31 79.35
N GLU A 182 -29.36 -7.45 78.57
CA GLU A 182 -29.69 -8.72 77.91
C GLU A 182 -28.68 -9.00 76.80
N GLY A 183 -27.72 -9.91 77.03
CA GLY A 183 -26.81 -10.38 75.99
C GLY A 183 -25.44 -10.86 76.46
N LEU A 184 -25.01 -10.50 77.68
CA LEU A 184 -23.70 -10.91 78.20
C LEU A 184 -23.81 -12.25 78.95
N LEU A 185 -22.99 -13.22 78.54
CA LEU A 185 -22.74 -14.49 79.24
C LEU A 185 -22.26 -14.22 80.68
N PRO A 186 -22.54 -15.13 81.64
CA PRO A 186 -22.53 -14.81 83.07
C PRO A 186 -21.15 -14.55 83.71
N ASP A 187 -20.05 -14.67 82.97
CA ASP A 187 -18.72 -14.78 83.58
C ASP A 187 -17.84 -13.53 83.47
N GLU A 188 -18.21 -12.50 82.69
CA GLU A 188 -17.43 -11.27 82.61
C GLU A 188 -18.29 -10.00 82.65
N ILE A 189 -18.36 -9.35 83.82
CA ILE A 189 -18.85 -7.98 83.95
C ILE A 189 -17.62 -7.07 84.03
N LYS A 190 -17.36 -6.31 82.96
CA LYS A 190 -16.31 -5.27 82.97
C LYS A 190 -16.94 -3.93 83.38
N ILE A 191 -16.61 -3.47 84.58
CA ILE A 191 -17.05 -2.17 85.10
C ILE A 191 -15.87 -1.20 85.01
N GLU A 192 -15.96 -0.20 84.14
CA GLU A 192 -15.02 0.91 84.10
C GLU A 192 -15.62 2.13 84.80
N ILE A 193 -14.93 2.64 85.82
CA ILE A 193 -15.40 3.76 86.64
C ILE A 193 -14.49 4.95 86.35
N LEU A 194 -15.03 5.98 85.71
CA LEU A 194 -14.31 7.21 85.39
C LEU A 194 -14.88 8.36 86.24
N GLY A 195 -14.06 8.92 87.14
CA GLY A 195 -14.42 10.09 87.95
C GLY A 195 -13.53 10.28 89.18
N ASP A 196 -13.58 11.46 89.79
CA ASP A 196 -12.81 11.82 91.00
C ASP A 196 -13.29 11.10 92.27
N TYR A 197 -14.44 10.44 92.20
CA TYR A 197 -15.10 9.77 93.33
C TYR A 197 -15.48 8.34 92.98
N LEU A 198 -14.95 7.38 93.73
CA LEU A 198 -15.22 5.95 93.56
C LEU A 198 -16.42 5.51 94.41
N PRO A 199 -17.34 4.67 93.89
CA PRO A 199 -18.50 4.20 94.65
C PRO A 199 -18.08 3.24 95.78
N VAL A 200 -18.71 3.37 96.95
CA VAL A 200 -18.39 2.56 98.14
C VAL A 200 -18.92 1.11 98.01
N SER A 201 -20.03 0.91 97.29
CA SER A 201 -20.57 -0.42 97.02
C SER A 201 -21.34 -0.44 95.71
N ILE A 202 -21.08 -1.47 94.91
CA ILE A 202 -21.79 -1.77 93.66
C ILE A 202 -22.53 -3.08 93.87
N ARG A 203 -23.82 -3.12 93.57
CA ARG A 203 -24.65 -4.32 93.72
C ARG A 203 -25.18 -4.73 92.36
N THR A 204 -24.88 -5.96 91.96
CA THR A 204 -25.49 -6.66 90.81
C THR A 204 -26.50 -7.68 91.34
N GLU A 205 -27.18 -8.39 90.44
CA GLU A 205 -28.16 -9.42 90.83
C GLU A 205 -27.50 -10.62 91.52
N THR A 206 -26.28 -10.99 91.14
CA THR A 206 -25.58 -12.21 91.60
C THR A 206 -24.41 -11.92 92.52
N ALA A 207 -23.97 -10.66 92.62
CA ALA A 207 -22.81 -10.30 93.41
C ALA A 207 -22.91 -8.88 93.99
N ARG A 208 -22.16 -8.67 95.05
CA ARG A 208 -21.92 -7.36 95.65
C ARG A 208 -20.42 -7.10 95.70
N LEU A 209 -20.02 -5.98 95.11
CA LEU A 209 -18.70 -5.41 95.26
C LEU A 209 -18.74 -4.34 96.37
N ALA A 210 -17.82 -4.43 97.32
CA ALA A 210 -17.65 -3.45 98.39
C ALA A 210 -16.22 -2.92 98.39
N LEU A 211 -16.06 -1.60 98.34
CA LEU A 211 -14.74 -0.97 98.34
C LEU A 211 -14.04 -1.26 99.68
N THR A 212 -12.92 -1.96 99.64
CA THR A 212 -12.14 -2.29 100.85
C THR A 212 -10.92 -1.40 101.02
N GLN A 213 -10.33 -0.94 99.92
CA GLN A 213 -9.14 -0.10 99.95
C GLN A 213 -9.11 0.83 98.75
N CYS A 214 -8.69 2.09 98.96
CA CYS A 214 -8.39 3.03 97.89
C CYS A 214 -7.04 3.68 98.20
N GLN A 215 -6.00 3.36 97.43
CA GLN A 215 -4.65 3.90 97.59
C GLN A 215 -4.00 4.16 96.23
N GLN A 216 -3.31 5.30 96.09
CA GLN A 216 -2.51 5.65 94.90
C GLN A 216 -3.26 5.54 93.56
N GLY A 217 -4.55 5.88 93.54
CA GLY A 217 -5.39 5.80 92.32
C GLY A 217 -5.91 4.40 92.00
N THR A 218 -5.59 3.40 92.82
CA THR A 218 -6.12 2.03 92.69
C THR A 218 -7.19 1.78 93.74
N ALA A 219 -8.35 1.32 93.30
CA ALA A 219 -9.45 0.90 94.17
C ALA A 219 -9.56 -0.64 94.20
N THR A 220 -9.52 -1.21 95.39
CA THR A 220 -9.71 -2.64 95.62
C THR A 220 -11.13 -2.88 96.13
N TYR A 221 -11.88 -3.72 95.42
CA TYR A 221 -13.22 -4.14 95.81
C TYR A 221 -13.20 -5.60 96.25
N ALA A 222 -13.82 -5.90 97.40
CA ALA A 222 -14.13 -7.27 97.77
C ALA A 222 -15.41 -7.70 97.06
N VAL A 223 -15.35 -8.85 96.40
CA VAL A 223 -16.51 -9.47 95.73
C VAL A 223 -17.14 -10.49 96.67
N SER A 224 -18.45 -10.41 96.81
CA SER A 224 -19.27 -11.39 97.53
C SER A 224 -20.41 -11.84 96.62
N CYS A 225 -20.58 -13.15 96.42
CA CYS A 225 -21.76 -13.67 95.73
C CYS A 225 -22.99 -13.52 96.63
N LEU A 226 -24.13 -13.18 96.04
CA LEU A 226 -25.42 -13.03 96.73
C LEU A 226 -26.25 -14.31 96.68
#